data_AF-A0AAF0YHP2-F1
#
_entry.id   AF-A0AAF0YHP2-F1
#
_cell.length_a   1.000
_cell.length_b   1.000
_cell.length_c   1.000
_cell.angle_alpha   90.00
_cell.angle_beta   90.00
_cell.angle_gamma   90.00
#
_symmetry.space_group_name_H-M   'P 1'
#
loop_
_entity.id
_entity.type
_entity.pdbx_description
1 polymer ?
#
loop_
_entity_poly.entity_id
_entity_poly.type
_entity_poly.pdbx_seq_one_letter_code
_entity_poly.pdbx_strand_id
1 'polypeptide(L)'
;MNYKNPPEIRWYKSHGEQYHAKFMLHNNNGEESTLILGSSNFTRRNLKDLNLETDLIVKSNSDSEEMIAMNEYYNRLWNNEDGIYTLDYEEEREDSVMKTILYRIQERLGLSTF
;
A
#
# COMPACT_ATOMS: atom_id res chain seq x y z
N MET A 1 3.85 12.71 -14.71
CA MET A 1 4.92 13.21 -13.83
C MET A 1 6.13 12.31 -14.06
N ASN A 2 7.24 12.86 -14.56
CA ASN A 2 8.50 12.12 -14.66
C ASN A 2 9.21 12.24 -13.31
N TYR A 3 9.07 11.22 -12.47
CA TYR A 3 9.82 11.14 -11.22
C TYR A 3 11.21 10.57 -11.51
N LYS A 4 12.24 11.12 -10.85
CA LYS A 4 13.63 10.67 -11.00
C LYS A 4 13.79 9.19 -10.60
N ASN A 5 13.03 8.78 -9.60
CA ASN A 5 12.92 7.40 -9.13
C ASN A 5 11.41 7.06 -9.03
N PRO A 6 10.83 6.31 -9.99
CA PRO A 6 9.46 5.83 -9.85
C PRO A 6 9.37 4.82 -8.70
N PRO A 7 8.22 4.71 -8.02
CA PRO A 7 8.01 3.65 -7.06
C PRO A 7 7.99 2.28 -7.77
N GLU A 8 8.57 1.28 -7.12
CA GLU A 8 8.37 -0.11 -7.51
C GLU A 8 7.01 -0.57 -6.99
N ILE A 9 6.26 -1.27 -7.84
CA ILE A 9 4.90 -1.71 -7.56
C ILE A 9 4.83 -3.22 -7.80
N ARG A 10 4.17 -3.92 -6.89
CA ARG A 10 3.91 -5.36 -6.97
C ARG A 10 2.46 -5.64 -6.60
N TRP A 11 1.89 -6.70 -7.16
CA TRP A 11 0.57 -7.20 -6.78
C TRP A 11 0.71 -8.23 -5.67
N TYR A 12 -0.20 -8.25 -4.69
CA TYR A 12 -0.29 -9.41 -3.79
C TYR A 12 -0.97 -10.57 -4.53
N LYS A 13 -0.34 -11.74 -4.53
CA LYS A 13 -0.83 -12.96 -5.17
C LYS A 13 -1.93 -13.59 -4.34
N SER A 14 -3.17 -13.24 -4.65
CA SER A 14 -4.35 -13.86 -4.04
C SER A 14 -4.85 -15.06 -4.86
N HIS A 15 -5.49 -16.03 -4.19
CA HIS A 15 -6.09 -17.23 -4.79
C HIS A 15 -7.62 -17.29 -4.57
N GLY A 16 -8.26 -16.11 -4.43
CA GLY A 16 -9.67 -15.94 -4.12
C GLY A 16 -9.92 -15.26 -2.76
N GLU A 17 -8.90 -15.22 -1.91
CA GLU A 17 -8.85 -14.39 -0.70
C GLU A 17 -8.56 -12.92 -1.00
N GLN A 18 -8.71 -12.05 0.01
CA GLN A 18 -8.30 -10.65 -0.07
C GLN A 18 -7.12 -10.39 0.85
N TYR A 19 -6.06 -9.80 0.31
CA TYR A 19 -5.06 -9.15 1.14
C TYR A 19 -5.61 -7.83 1.65
N HIS A 20 -5.71 -7.69 2.98
CA HIS A 20 -6.48 -6.61 3.60
C HIS A 20 -5.66 -5.72 4.55
N ALA A 21 -4.34 -5.91 4.64
CA ALA A 21 -3.48 -5.06 5.45
C ALA A 21 -3.34 -3.66 4.81
N LYS A 22 -3.44 -2.60 5.62
CA LYS A 22 -3.12 -1.23 5.21
C LYS A 22 -2.12 -0.64 6.20
N PHE A 23 -0.93 -0.35 5.71
CA PHE A 23 0.07 0.36 6.49
C PHE A 23 1.03 1.12 5.56
N MET A 24 1.71 2.10 6.12
CA MET A 24 2.86 2.78 5.53
C MET A 24 4.00 2.73 6.54
N LEU A 25 5.13 2.17 6.13
CA LEU A 25 6.36 2.23 6.89
C LEU A 25 7.32 3.21 6.21
N HIS A 26 7.77 4.21 6.95
CA HIS A 26 8.73 5.21 6.49
C HIS A 26 9.97 5.15 7.36
N ASN A 27 11.07 4.64 6.80
CA ASN A 27 12.36 4.55 7.44
C ASN A 27 13.13 5.87 7.22
N ASN A 28 13.26 6.69 8.26
CA ASN A 28 13.89 8.01 8.20
C ASN A 28 15.39 7.88 8.51
N ASN A 29 16.21 7.89 7.47
CA ASN A 29 17.68 7.83 7.55
C ASN A 29 18.26 6.62 8.32
N GLY A 30 17.45 5.60 8.62
CA GLY A 30 17.86 4.39 9.34
C GLY A 30 17.93 4.53 10.86
N GLU A 31 17.76 5.73 11.42
CA GLU A 31 17.78 5.95 12.87
C GLU A 31 16.37 5.91 13.46
N GLU A 32 15.42 6.60 12.83
CA GLU A 32 14.01 6.65 13.25
C GLU A 32 13.10 6.06 12.17
N SER A 33 12.01 5.44 12.59
CA SER A 33 10.98 4.93 11.68
C SER A 33 9.60 5.38 12.12
N THR A 34 8.74 5.64 11.14
CA THR A 34 7.32 5.94 11.35
C THR A 34 6.48 4.88 10.68
N LEU A 35 5.66 4.19 11.47
CA LEU A 35 4.66 3.25 11.00
C LEU A 35 3.27 3.87 11.17
N ILE A 36 2.50 3.92 10.09
CA ILE A 36 1.08 4.26 10.10
C ILE A 36 0.33 2.99 9.71
N LEU A 37 -0.63 2.55 10.51
CA LEU A 37 -1.42 1.35 10.24
C LEU A 37 -2.85 1.50 10.75
N GLY A 38 -3.82 0.88 10.09
CA GLY A 38 -5.21 0.97 10.51
C GLY A 38 -6.21 0.54 9.45
N SER A 39 -7.37 1.19 9.45
CA SER A 39 -8.49 0.86 8.55
C SER A 39 -8.42 1.59 7.20
N SER A 40 -7.67 2.68 7.11
CA SER A 40 -7.64 3.55 5.94
C SER A 40 -6.93 2.91 4.75
N ASN A 41 -7.61 2.79 3.60
CA ASN A 41 -6.94 2.49 2.33
C ASN A 41 -6.34 3.78 1.74
N PHE A 42 -5.37 3.64 0.84
CA PHE A 42 -4.75 4.78 0.13
C PHE A 42 -5.61 5.30 -1.03
N THR A 43 -6.85 5.66 -0.71
CA THR A 43 -7.85 6.16 -1.66
C THR A 43 -8.21 7.60 -1.33
N ARG A 44 -8.70 8.34 -2.33
CA ARG A 44 -9.21 9.69 -2.09
C ARG A 44 -10.35 9.68 -1.07
N ARG A 45 -11.18 8.64 -1.06
CA ARG A 45 -12.35 8.54 -0.20
C ARG A 45 -11.97 8.41 1.27
N ASN A 46 -11.03 7.51 1.59
CA ASN A 46 -10.54 7.32 2.95
C ASN A 46 -9.72 8.54 3.42
N LEU A 47 -8.86 9.11 2.55
CA LEU A 47 -7.96 10.22 2.91
C LEU A 47 -8.60 11.61 2.91
N LYS A 48 -9.86 11.76 2.44
CA LYS A 48 -10.59 13.05 2.43
C LYS A 48 -11.85 13.02 3.30
N ASP A 49 -11.80 12.27 4.40
CA ASP A 49 -12.85 12.23 5.44
C ASP A 49 -14.24 11.85 4.91
N LEU A 50 -14.32 11.07 3.83
CA LEU A 50 -15.60 10.52 3.33
C LEU A 50 -15.95 9.19 3.97
N ASN A 51 -15.00 8.58 4.69
CA ASN A 51 -15.20 7.42 5.53
C ASN A 51 -14.70 7.72 6.96
N LEU A 52 -15.26 7.00 7.94
CA LEU A 52 -14.76 7.02 9.30
C LEU A 52 -13.62 6.00 9.40
N GLU A 53 -12.39 6.50 9.51
CA GLU A 53 -11.19 5.68 9.64
C GLU A 53 -10.61 5.74 11.05
N THR A 54 -9.83 4.73 11.42
CA THR A 54 -9.06 4.71 12.66
C THR A 54 -7.67 4.15 12.34
N ASP A 55 -6.67 5.02 12.49
CA ASP A 55 -5.27 4.69 12.23
C ASP A 55 -4.42 5.01 13.46
N LEU A 56 -3.38 4.20 13.68
CA LEU A 56 -2.35 4.38 14.69
C LEU A 56 -1.06 4.85 14.02
N ILE A 57 -0.40 5.83 14.65
CA ILE A 57 0.95 6.25 14.26
C ILE A 57 1.92 5.82 15.36
N VAL A 58 2.88 4.99 15.01
CA VAL A 58 3.99 4.58 15.88
C VAL A 58 5.25 5.24 15.36
N LYS A 59 5.94 5.97 16.23
CA LYS A 59 7.25 6.57 15.95
C LYS A 59 8.25 6.03 16.96
N SER A 60 9.33 5.43 16.47
CA SER A 60 10.34 4.79 17.31
C SER A 60 11.68 4.73 16.59
N ASN A 61 12.73 4.33 17.30
CA ASN A 61 13.98 3.98 16.66
C ASN A 61 13.78 2.80 15.69
N SER A 62 14.54 2.79 14.60
CA SER A 62 14.42 1.74 13.57
C SER A 62 14.85 0.35 14.07
N ASP A 63 15.58 0.28 15.18
CA ASP A 63 16.02 -0.95 15.85
C ASP A 63 15.07 -1.42 16.97
N SER A 64 13.94 -0.72 17.18
CA SER A 64 12.89 -1.19 18.09
C SER A 64 12.26 -2.48 17.57
N GLU A 65 11.79 -3.31 18.51
CA GLU A 65 11.21 -4.62 18.21
C GLU A 65 10.06 -4.53 17.19
N GLU A 66 9.21 -3.51 17.33
CA GLU A 66 8.06 -3.30 16.44
C GLU A 66 8.48 -2.91 15.02
N MET A 67 9.52 -2.08 14.88
CA MET A 67 10.01 -1.63 13.57
C MET A 67 10.78 -2.74 12.85
N ILE A 68 11.54 -3.55 13.59
CA ILE A 68 12.20 -4.74 13.05
C ILE A 68 11.14 -5.72 12.55
N ALA A 69 10.15 -6.07 13.38
CA ALA A 69 9.11 -7.02 13.01
C ALA A 69 8.33 -6.58 11.75
N MET A 70 8.03 -5.28 11.62
CA MET A 70 7.34 -4.77 10.44
C MET A 70 8.21 -4.73 9.18
N ASN A 71 9.50 -4.41 9.31
CA ASN A 71 10.44 -4.52 8.18
C ASN A 71 10.60 -5.98 7.74
N GLU A 72 10.73 -6.92 8.67
CA GLU A 72 10.81 -8.36 8.36
C GLU A 72 9.53 -8.86 7.68
N TYR A 73 8.36 -8.46 8.19
CA TYR A 73 7.08 -8.79 7.57
C TYR A 73 7.01 -8.26 6.12
N TYR A 74 7.36 -6.99 5.91
CA TYR A 74 7.40 -6.40 4.56
C TYR A 74 8.38 -7.14 3.65
N ASN A 75 9.61 -7.37 4.10
CA ASN A 75 10.66 -8.01 3.31
C ASN A 75 10.28 -9.44 2.91
N ARG A 76 9.72 -10.24 3.83
CA ARG A 76 9.25 -11.58 3.52
C ARG A 76 8.23 -11.58 2.38
N LEU A 77 7.26 -10.66 2.42
CA LEU A 77 6.23 -10.56 1.37
C LEU A 77 6.81 -10.03 0.05
N TRP A 78 7.63 -8.99 0.12
CA TRP A 78 8.20 -8.32 -1.04
C TRP A 78 9.18 -9.22 -1.80
N ASN A 79 10.05 -9.90 -1.07
CA ASN A 79 11.09 -10.77 -1.62
C ASN A 79 10.61 -12.21 -1.83
N ASN A 80 9.35 -12.53 -1.51
CA ASN A 80 8.81 -13.89 -1.61
C ASN A 80 9.62 -14.93 -0.82
N GLU A 81 9.98 -14.60 0.43
CA GLU A 81 10.72 -15.50 1.32
C GLU A 81 9.81 -16.61 1.86
N ASP A 82 10.20 -17.88 1.66
CA ASP A 82 9.42 -19.07 2.04
C ASP A 82 8.08 -19.25 1.30
N GLY A 83 7.77 -18.43 0.29
CA GLY A 83 6.53 -18.55 -0.48
C GLY A 83 6.36 -17.45 -1.53
N ILE A 84 5.42 -17.64 -2.48
CA ILE A 84 5.10 -16.63 -3.50
C ILE A 84 3.92 -15.79 -3.02
N TYR A 85 4.21 -14.63 -2.44
CA TYR A 85 3.22 -13.67 -1.94
C TYR A 85 2.94 -12.52 -2.89
N THR A 86 3.91 -12.10 -3.71
CA THR A 86 3.76 -10.96 -4.61
C THR A 86 4.20 -11.27 -6.04
N LEU A 87 3.51 -10.68 -7.01
CA LEU A 87 3.77 -10.74 -8.45
C LEU A 87 4.29 -9.41 -8.96
N ASP A 88 5.01 -9.44 -10.07
CA ASP A 88 5.42 -8.23 -10.77
C ASP A 88 4.20 -7.46 -11.27
N TYR A 89 4.29 -6.13 -11.35
CA TYR A 89 3.17 -5.27 -11.73
C TYR A 89 2.52 -5.67 -13.06
N GLU A 90 3.32 -6.07 -14.06
CA GLU A 90 2.84 -6.40 -15.41
C GLU A 90 1.95 -7.66 -15.45
N GLU A 91 2.01 -8.54 -14.45
CA GLU A 91 1.22 -9.79 -14.43
C GLU A 91 -0.28 -9.53 -14.32
N GLU A 92 -0.69 -8.52 -13.55
CA GLU A 92 -2.11 -8.21 -13.26
C GLU A 92 -2.46 -6.75 -13.62
N ARG A 93 -1.62 -6.10 -14.43
CA ARG A 93 -1.83 -4.72 -14.87
C ARG A 93 -3.09 -4.58 -15.72
N GLU A 94 -3.88 -3.53 -15.45
CA GLU A 94 -5.02 -3.16 -16.28
C GLU A 94 -4.63 -2.11 -17.34
N ASP A 95 -4.64 -2.50 -18.61
CA ASP A 95 -4.26 -1.64 -19.74
C ASP A 95 -5.45 -1.01 -20.50
N SER A 96 -6.69 -1.34 -20.12
CA SER A 96 -7.87 -0.78 -20.79
C SER A 96 -7.98 0.73 -20.58
N VAL A 97 -7.81 1.48 -21.67
CA VAL A 97 -8.05 2.92 -21.71
C VAL A 97 -9.51 3.24 -21.36
N MET A 98 -10.46 2.41 -21.79
CA MET A 98 -11.88 2.61 -21.47
C MET A 98 -12.13 2.50 -19.97
N LYS A 99 -11.63 1.45 -19.31
CA LYS A 99 -11.75 1.30 -17.85
C LYS A 99 -11.05 2.45 -17.13
N THR A 100 -9.90 2.89 -17.62
CA THR A 100 -9.19 4.06 -17.08
C THR A 100 -10.03 5.33 -17.17
N ILE A 101 -10.71 5.59 -18.30
CA ILE A 101 -11.59 6.76 -18.45
C ILE A 101 -12.79 6.65 -17.50
N LEU A 102 -13.44 5.49 -17.44
CA LEU A 102 -14.58 5.24 -16.55
C LEU A 102 -14.21 5.49 -15.09
N TYR A 103 -13.09 4.91 -14.64
CA TYR A 103 -12.52 5.13 -13.31
C TYR A 103 -12.30 6.62 -13.02
N ARG A 104 -11.68 7.37 -13.94
CA ARG A 104 -11.44 8.82 -13.75
C ARG A 104 -12.74 9.63 -13.64
N ILE A 105 -13.81 9.23 -14.34
CA ILE A 105 -15.13 9.86 -14.21
C ILE A 105 -15.72 9.56 -12.84
N GLN A 106 -15.70 8.29 -12.41
CA GLN A 106 -16.20 7.88 -11.09
C GLN A 106 -15.47 8.61 -9.96
N GLU A 107 -14.13 8.70 -10.04
CA GLU A 107 -13.31 9.45 -9.10
C GLU A 107 -13.66 10.94 -9.06
N ARG A 108 -13.82 11.58 -10.23
CA ARG A 108 -14.17 13.01 -10.29
C ARG A 108 -15.54 13.29 -9.67
N LEU A 109 -16.52 12.42 -9.89
CA LEU A 109 -17.88 12.55 -9.38
C LEU A 109 -18.05 12.09 -7.92
N GLY A 110 -17.03 11.44 -7.33
CA GLY A 110 -17.12 10.87 -5.98
C GLY A 110 -17.96 9.58 -5.90
N LEU A 111 -18.17 8.93 -7.04
CA LEU A 111 -18.88 7.64 -7.15
C LEU A 111 -17.93 6.44 -7.02
N SER A 112 -16.61 6.67 -7.05
CA SER A 112 -15.63 5.63 -6.78
C SER A 112 -15.74 5.16 -5.33
N THR A 113 -15.68 3.85 -5.14
CA THR A 113 -15.61 3.20 -3.82
C THR A 113 -14.18 2.78 -3.46
N PHE A 114 -13.22 3.09 -4.34
CA PHE A 114 -11.79 2.79 -4.23
C PHE A 114 -10.98 4.02 -4.63
#